data_AF-A0A7Z8KRV0-F1
#
_entry.id   AF-A0A7Z8KRV0-F1
#
_cell.length_a   1.000
_cell.length_b   1.000
_cell.length_c   1.000
_cell.angle_alpha   90.00
_cell.angle_beta   90.00
_cell.angle_gamma   90.00
#
_symmetry.space_group_name_H-M   'P 1'
#
loop_
_entity.id
_entity.type
_entity.pdbx_description
1 polymer ?
#
loop_
_entity_poly.entity_id
_entity_poly.type
_entity_poly.pdbx_seq_one_letter_code
_entity_poly.pdbx_strand_id
1 'polypeptide(L)'
;MRKIPVFVSCPTILNSEQESKRKVIIDLLNDLQMEARSLGRSDYAKDYPLKEVYVIAKHCSGGVILGFEQYYVETGIMKRGTTEEK
;
A
#
# COMPACT_ATOMS: atom_id res chain seq x y z
N MET A 1 0.64 4.06 -27.27
CA MET A 1 1.34 2.88 -26.71
C MET A 1 0.57 2.38 -25.50
N ARG A 2 0.63 1.08 -25.20
CA ARG A 2 0.01 0.51 -23.99
C ARG A 2 0.94 0.72 -22.80
N LYS A 3 0.45 1.26 -21.69
CA LYS A 3 1.23 1.44 -20.45
C LYS A 3 1.56 0.09 -19.80
N ILE A 4 2.69 0.03 -19.09
CA ILE A 4 3.12 -1.15 -18.34
C ILE A 4 2.39 -1.16 -16.98
N PRO A 5 1.58 -2.16 -16.65
CA PRO A 5 0.86 -2.20 -15.38
C PRO A 5 1.83 -2.47 -14.22
N VAL A 6 1.75 -1.68 -13.16
CA VAL A 6 2.54 -1.82 -11.92
C VAL A 6 1.60 -1.83 -10.73
N PHE A 7 1.70 -2.84 -9.89
CA PHE A 7 0.92 -2.92 -8.66
C PHE A 7 1.44 -1.89 -7.67
N VAL A 8 0.59 -1.00 -7.18
CA VAL A 8 0.94 -0.01 -6.16
C VAL A 8 0.17 -0.30 -4.89
N SER A 9 0.89 -0.68 -3.84
CA SER A 9 0.33 -0.78 -2.49
C SER A 9 0.64 0.50 -1.73
N CYS A 10 -0.38 1.08 -1.10
CA CYS A 10 -0.25 2.28 -0.31
C CYS A 10 -1.27 2.24 0.82
N PRO A 11 -0.91 2.70 2.03
CA PRO A 11 -1.89 2.89 3.08
C PRO A 11 -2.98 3.86 2.66
N THR A 12 -4.14 3.68 3.27
CA THR A 12 -5.35 4.33 2.77
C THR A 12 -5.54 5.72 3.33
N ILE A 13 -5.10 5.96 4.56
CA ILE A 13 -5.14 7.27 5.23
C ILE A 13 -3.70 7.75 5.32
N LEU A 14 -3.45 8.93 4.74
CA LEU A 14 -2.14 9.55 4.66
C LEU A 14 -2.21 10.96 5.22
N ASN A 15 -1.13 11.38 5.87
CA ASN A 15 -0.93 12.80 6.20
C ASN A 15 -0.53 13.60 4.94
N SER A 16 -0.45 14.93 5.06
CA SER A 16 -0.16 15.82 3.91
C SER A 16 1.21 15.55 3.27
N GLU A 17 2.22 15.21 4.07
CA GLU A 17 3.56 14.91 3.59
C GLU A 17 3.59 13.58 2.81
N GLN A 18 2.96 12.54 3.36
CA GLN A 18 2.83 11.23 2.73
C GLN A 18 2.03 11.32 1.42
N GLU A 19 0.94 12.09 1.39
CA GLU A 19 0.15 12.31 0.19
C GLU A 19 0.95 13.05 -0.90
N SER A 20 1.74 14.06 -0.53
CA SER A 20 2.64 14.75 -1.46
C SER A 20 3.67 13.79 -2.07
N LYS A 21 4.32 12.96 -1.24
CA LYS A 21 5.28 11.94 -1.71
C LYS A 21 4.60 10.89 -2.61
N ARG A 22 3.42 10.41 -2.22
CA ARG A 22 2.61 9.50 -3.04
C ARG A 22 2.34 10.09 -4.41
N LYS A 23 1.89 11.35 -4.48
CA LYS A 23 1.59 12.03 -5.74
C LYS A 23 2.81 12.06 -6.66
N VAL A 24 3.97 12.46 -6.14
CA VAL A 24 5.22 12.50 -6.93
C VAL A 24 5.58 11.13 -7.50
N ILE A 25 5.42 10.06 -6.72
CA ILE A 25 5.72 8.70 -7.19
C ILE A 25 4.75 8.25 -8.28
N ILE A 26 3.46 8.54 -8.13
CA ILE A 26 2.44 8.21 -9.15
C ILE A 26 2.68 8.99 -10.45
N ASP A 27 3.06 10.27 -10.34
CA ASP A 27 3.40 11.09 -11.50
C ASP A 27 4.63 10.52 -12.23
N LEU A 28 5.68 10.13 -11.48
CA LEU A 28 6.87 9.50 -12.05
C LEU A 28 6.56 8.18 -12.77
N LEU A 29 5.70 7.34 -12.20
CA LEU A 29 5.25 6.11 -12.86
C LEU A 29 4.54 6.44 -14.18
N ASN A 30 3.66 7.43 -14.19
CA ASN A 30 2.95 7.84 -15.39
C ASN A 30 3.89 8.36 -16.48
N ASP A 31 4.89 9.17 -16.12
CA ASP A 31 5.90 9.71 -17.05
C ASP A 31 6.71 8.58 -17.69
N LEU A 32 7.02 7.53 -16.92
CA LEU A 32 7.71 6.32 -17.37
C LEU A 32 6.82 5.34 -18.16
N GLN A 33 5.62 5.76 -18.57
CA GLN A 33 4.63 4.91 -19.25
C GLN A 33 4.20 3.69 -18.41
N MET A 34 4.25 3.81 -17.09
CA MET A 34 3.73 2.81 -16.16
C MET A 34 2.36 3.22 -15.64
N GLU A 35 1.44 2.27 -15.57
CA GLU A 35 0.09 2.45 -15.03
C GLU A 35 0.06 1.88 -13.62
N ALA A 36 -0.12 2.75 -12.62
CA ALA A 36 -0.33 2.33 -11.24
C ALA A 36 -1.70 1.65 -11.08
N ARG A 37 -1.69 0.41 -10.56
CA ARG A 37 -2.90 -0.36 -10.26
C ARG A 37 -2.95 -0.70 -8.78
N SER A 38 -4.06 -0.43 -8.13
CA SER A 38 -4.30 -0.80 -6.74
C SER A 38 -5.72 -1.34 -6.58
N LEU A 39 -5.96 -2.12 -5.53
CA LEU A 39 -7.33 -2.50 -5.17
C LEU A 39 -8.03 -1.27 -4.57
N GLY A 40 -9.17 -0.87 -5.15
CA GLY A 40 -10.00 0.21 -4.62
C GLY A 40 -10.72 -0.21 -3.33
N ARG A 41 -11.06 0.76 -2.48
CA ARG A 41 -11.80 0.52 -1.22
C ARG A 41 -13.20 -0.08 -1.45
N SER A 42 -13.77 0.11 -2.63
CA SER A 42 -15.11 -0.35 -3.03
C SER A 42 -15.13 -1.69 -3.74
N ASP A 43 -13.97 -2.23 -4.08
CA ASP A 43 -13.87 -3.33 -5.06
C ASP A 43 -13.64 -4.69 -4.39
N TYR A 44 -13.88 -4.77 -3.08
CA TYR A 44 -13.80 -6.03 -2.36
C TYR A 44 -14.95 -6.95 -2.78
N ALA A 45 -14.64 -7.99 -3.55
CA ALA A 45 -15.54 -9.12 -3.73
C ALA A 45 -15.90 -9.73 -2.35
N LYS A 46 -17.11 -10.27 -2.24
CA LYS A 46 -17.65 -10.88 -1.00
C LYS A 46 -16.80 -12.02 -0.43
N ASP A 47 -15.92 -12.60 -1.23
CA ASP A 47 -15.24 -13.85 -0.88
C ASP A 47 -13.97 -13.61 -0.03
N TYR A 48 -12.87 -13.11 -0.61
CA TYR A 48 -11.57 -13.01 0.08
C TYR A 48 -10.73 -11.81 -0.40
N PRO A 49 -10.48 -10.79 0.45
CA PRO A 49 -9.71 -9.59 0.08
C PRO A 49 -8.32 -9.88 -0.51
N LEU A 50 -7.61 -10.89 0.03
CA LEU A 50 -6.28 -11.26 -0.46
C LEU A 50 -6.28 -11.87 -1.86
N LYS A 51 -7.38 -12.53 -2.25
CA LYS A 51 -7.52 -13.11 -3.59
C LYS A 51 -7.56 -12.00 -4.64
N GLU A 52 -8.27 -10.92 -4.38
CA GLU A 52 -8.35 -9.78 -5.29
C GLU A 52 -7.00 -9.06 -5.43
N VAL A 53 -6.29 -8.86 -4.31
CA VAL A 53 -4.91 -8.34 -4.34
C VAL A 53 -4.02 -9.21 -5.21
N TYR A 54 -4.08 -10.54 -5.03
CA TYR A 54 -3.32 -11.48 -5.84
C TYR A 54 -3.67 -11.40 -7.33
N VAL A 55 -4.96 -11.32 -7.67
CA VAL A 55 -5.42 -11.22 -9.07
C VAL A 55 -4.87 -9.95 -9.72
N ILE A 56 -4.96 -8.79 -9.06
CA ILE A 56 -4.43 -7.53 -9.61
C ILE A 56 -2.91 -7.63 -9.77
N ALA A 57 -2.20 -8.06 -8.73
CA ALA A 57 -0.74 -8.16 -8.73
C ALA A 57 -0.24 -9.11 -9.84
N LYS A 58 -0.93 -10.23 -10.06
CA LYS A 58 -0.60 -11.20 -11.13
C LYS A 58 -0.68 -10.61 -12.54
N HIS A 59 -1.49 -9.58 -12.77
CA HIS A 59 -1.61 -8.89 -14.05
C HIS A 59 -0.65 -7.69 -14.20
N CYS A 60 0.18 -7.44 -13.18
CA CYS A 60 1.18 -6.37 -13.20
C CYS A 60 2.56 -6.94 -13.56
N SER A 61 3.39 -6.12 -14.21
CA SER A 61 4.78 -6.48 -14.54
C SER A 61 5.74 -6.32 -13.37
N GLY A 62 5.27 -5.80 -12.24
CA GLY A 62 6.04 -5.54 -11.03
C GLY A 62 5.18 -4.84 -9.97
N GLY A 63 5.81 -4.45 -8.85
CA GLY A 63 5.14 -3.78 -7.75
C GLY A 63 5.97 -2.71 -7.07
N VAL A 64 5.30 -1.69 -6.55
CA VAL A 64 5.83 -0.62 -5.71
C VAL A 64 5.01 -0.57 -4.43
N ILE A 65 5.69 -0.62 -3.28
CA ILE A 65 5.05 -0.56 -1.97
C ILE A 65 5.41 0.77 -1.32
N LEU A 66 4.41 1.62 -1.08
CA LEU A 66 4.54 2.88 -0.36
C LEU A 66 4.36 2.61 1.14
N GLY A 67 5.42 2.14 1.79
CA GLY A 67 5.43 1.78 3.21
C GLY A 67 5.46 2.99 4.15
N PHE A 68 4.46 3.88 4.06
CA PHE A 68 4.36 5.03 4.95
C PHE A 68 4.03 4.62 6.39
N GLU A 69 4.45 5.44 7.35
CA GLU A 69 4.09 5.25 8.76
C GLU A 69 2.56 5.23 8.93
N GLN A 70 2.07 4.22 9.66
CA GLN A 70 0.66 4.05 9.99
C GLN A 70 0.39 4.03 11.49
N TYR A 71 1.45 3.81 12.28
CA TYR A 71 1.36 3.68 13.71
C TYR A 71 2.68 4.08 14.34
N TYR A 72 2.61 4.96 15.33
CA TYR A 72 3.73 5.41 16.12
C TYR A 72 3.42 5.12 17.60
N VAL A 73 4.37 4.50 18.29
CA VAL A 73 4.27 4.20 19.72
C VAL A 73 5.40 4.94 20.42
N GLU A 74 5.05 5.89 21.27
CA GLU A 74 6.04 6.62 22.07
C GLU A 74 6.49 5.80 23.29
N THR A 75 5.55 5.11 23.94
CA THR A 75 5.82 4.21 25.06
C THR A 75 4.90 3.00 25.00
N GLY A 76 5.37 1.86 25.49
CA GLY A 76 4.59 0.62 25.53
C GLY A 76 5.14 -0.33 26.57
N ILE A 77 4.27 -1.18 27.11
CA ILE A 77 4.63 -2.26 28.03
C ILE A 77 4.34 -3.58 27.30
N MET A 78 5.38 -4.35 27.03
CA MET A 78 5.31 -5.67 26.44
C MET A 78 4.87 -6.67 27.53
N LYS A 79 3.93 -7.57 27.19
CA LYS A 79 3.48 -8.68 28.07
C LYS A 79 3.10 -8.21 29.50
N ARG A 80 2.37 -7.10 29.59
CA ARG A 80 1.91 -6.51 30.85
C ARG A 80 1.25 -7.56 31.75
N GLY A 81 1.67 -7.61 33.01
CA GLY A 81 1.18 -8.52 34.03
C GLY A 81 1.80 -9.93 34.01
N THR A 82 2.85 -10.16 33.20
CA THR A 82 3.54 -11.46 33.16
C THR A 82 4.94 -11.38 33.75
N THR A 83 5.54 -12.54 34.03
CA THR A 83 6.96 -12.64 34.42
C THR A 83 7.93 -12.20 33.31
N GLU A 84 7.42 -11.93 32.11
CA GLU A 84 8.19 -11.48 30.96
C GLU A 84 7.83 -10.04 30.54
N GLU A 85 7.25 -9.24 31.46
CA GLU A 85 6.95 -7.83 31.25
C GLU A 85 8.21 -7.01 30.92
N LYS A 86 8.16 -6.18 29.88
CA LYS A 86 9.27 -5.31 29.43
C LYS A 86 8.79 -3.97 28.92
#